data_AF-A0A7C6X0M7-F1
#
_entry.id   AF-A0A7C6X0M7-F1
#
_cell.length_a   1.000
_cell.length_b   1.000
_cell.length_c   1.000
_cell.angle_alpha   90.00
_cell.angle_beta   90.00
_cell.angle_gamma   90.00
#
_symmetry.space_group_name_H-M   'P 1'
#
loop_
_entity.id
_entity.type
_entity.pdbx_description
1 polymer ?
#
loop_
_entity_poly.entity_id
_entity_poly.type
_entity_poly.pdbx_seq_one_letter_code
_entity_poly.pdbx_strand_id
1 'polypeptide(L)'
;MNVDVAFRPDNPDELEVFHKGFEPRKIKPLTITEHSAPRKRIPLPQKVSPHTSRELDAAKKQYEKHRVLSETAISYRSVIGGKDRD
;
A
#
# COMPACT_ATOMS: atom_id res chain seq x y z
N MET A 1 -19.36 -23.92 8.68
CA MET A 1 -18.52 -24.75 7.81
C MET A 1 -17.81 -25.75 8.70
N ASN A 2 -18.07 -27.05 8.54
CA ASN A 2 -17.59 -28.07 9.48
C ASN A 2 -16.49 -28.89 8.80
N VAL A 3 -15.44 -29.21 9.55
CA VAL A 3 -14.28 -29.98 9.11
C VAL A 3 -14.06 -31.07 10.15
N ASP A 4 -13.96 -32.31 9.69
CA ASP A 4 -13.72 -33.45 10.57
C ASP A 4 -12.22 -33.71 10.62
N VAL A 5 -11.67 -33.80 11.84
CA VAL A 5 -10.24 -34.02 12.07
C VAL A 5 -10.08 -35.30 12.86
N ALA A 6 -9.36 -36.27 12.28
CA ALA A 6 -8.97 -37.49 12.97
C ALA A 6 -7.48 -37.45 13.32
N PHE A 7 -7.14 -37.95 14.49
CA PHE A 7 -5.77 -38.11 14.95
C PHE A 7 -5.61 -39.48 15.61
N ARG A 8 -4.40 -40.03 15.59
CA ARG A 8 -4.08 -41.27 16.31
C ARG A 8 -3.53 -40.90 17.69
N PRO A 9 -4.02 -41.48 18.80
CA PRO A 9 -3.52 -41.16 20.13
C PRO A 9 -2.04 -41.54 20.30
N ASP A 10 -1.58 -42.55 19.58
CA ASP A 10 -0.18 -43.01 19.61
C ASP A 10 0.78 -42.07 18.86
N ASN A 11 0.26 -41.22 17.96
CA ASN A 11 1.04 -40.24 17.20
C ASN A 11 0.19 -38.99 16.90
N PRO A 12 0.09 -38.05 17.86
CA PRO A 12 -0.81 -36.89 17.75
C PRO A 12 -0.36 -35.86 16.68
N ASP A 13 0.86 -36.00 16.17
CA ASP A 13 1.47 -35.08 15.22
C ASP A 13 1.01 -35.31 13.77
N GLU A 14 0.41 -36.47 13.48
CA GLU A 14 -0.17 -36.79 12.18
C GLU A 14 -1.70 -36.61 12.23
N LEU A 15 -2.21 -35.68 11.41
CA LEU A 15 -3.63 -35.35 11.34
C LEU A 15 -4.21 -35.74 9.98
N GLU A 16 -5.39 -36.34 9.99
CA GLU A 16 -6.18 -36.58 8.79
C GLU A 16 -7.39 -35.63 8.78
N VAL A 17 -7.44 -34.77 7.77
CA VAL A 17 -8.48 -33.75 7.63
C VAL A 17 -9.45 -34.17 6.53
N PHE A 18 -10.74 -34.18 6.86
CA PHE A 18 -11.83 -34.55 5.97
C PHE A 18 -12.77 -33.37 5.76
N HIS A 19 -13.14 -33.13 4.51
CA HIS A 19 -14.16 -32.16 4.16
C HIS A 19 -14.97 -32.61 2.95
N LYS A 20 -16.27 -32.29 2.93
CA LYS A 20 -17.14 -32.63 1.81
C LYS A 20 -16.65 -31.94 0.53
N GLY A 21 -16.32 -32.73 -0.49
CA GLY A 21 -15.82 -32.23 -1.78
C GLY A 21 -14.30 -32.15 -1.90
N PHE A 22 -13.54 -32.55 -0.89
CA PHE A 22 -12.08 -32.67 -0.96
C PHE A 22 -11.64 -34.08 -0.58
N GLU A 23 -10.59 -34.57 -1.23
CA GLU A 23 -9.94 -35.80 -0.83
C GLU A 23 -9.31 -35.65 0.55
N PRO A 24 -9.39 -36.69 1.41
CA PRO A 24 -8.75 -36.67 2.73
C PRO A 24 -7.26 -36.39 2.61
N ARG A 25 -6.77 -35.41 3.37
CA ARG A 25 -5.34 -35.05 3.37
C ARG A 25 -4.71 -35.41 4.71
N LYS A 26 -3.63 -36.19 4.63
CA LYS A 26 -2.69 -36.42 5.74
C LYS A 26 -1.75 -35.23 5.85
N ILE A 27 -1.79 -34.57 7.01
CA ILE A 27 -0.90 -33.45 7.34
C ILE A 27 0.23 -34.02 8.20
N LYS A 28 1.46 -33.81 7.75
CA LYS A 28 2.67 -34.14 8.51
C LYS A 28 3.02 -33.01 9.48
N PRO A 29 3.70 -33.29 10.59
CA PRO A 29 4.16 -32.25 11.50
C PRO A 29 5.04 -31.23 10.78
N LEU A 30 4.89 -29.96 11.15
CA LEU A 30 5.69 -28.87 10.61
C LEU A 30 7.13 -29.00 11.13
N THR A 31 8.01 -29.66 10.38
CA THR A 31 9.43 -29.71 10.71
C THR A 31 10.10 -28.42 10.25
N ILE A 32 10.34 -27.50 11.18
CA ILE A 32 11.18 -26.32 10.93
C ILE A 32 12.64 -26.78 10.93
N THR A 33 13.14 -27.22 9.78
CA THR A 33 14.56 -27.56 9.60
C THR A 33 15.40 -26.31 9.32
N GLU A 34 16.73 -26.43 9.33
CA GLU A 34 17.68 -25.35 8.96
C GLU A 34 17.44 -24.79 7.53
N HIS A 35 16.79 -25.57 6.66
CA HIS A 35 16.38 -25.18 5.31
C HIS A 35 14.99 -24.54 5.23
N SER A 36 14.30 -24.34 6.37
CA SER A 36 13.19 -23.40 6.45
C SER A 36 13.74 -22.04 6.05
N ALA A 37 13.53 -21.66 4.79
CA ALA A 37 14.17 -20.49 4.22
C ALA A 37 13.98 -19.31 5.18
N PRO A 38 15.07 -18.74 5.73
CA PRO A 38 14.95 -17.68 6.70
C PRO A 38 14.07 -16.60 6.10
N ARG A 39 13.09 -16.12 6.88
CA ARG A 39 12.09 -15.15 6.43
C ARG A 39 12.80 -14.04 5.65
N LYS A 40 12.54 -13.96 4.33
CA LYS A 40 13.18 -12.98 3.45
C LYS A 40 12.91 -11.59 4.04
N ARG A 41 13.93 -10.96 4.63
CA ARG A 41 13.83 -9.59 5.13
C ARG A 41 13.85 -8.70 3.90
N ILE A 42 12.68 -8.20 3.52
CA ILE A 42 12.59 -7.15 2.51
C ILE A 42 13.34 -5.95 3.11
N PRO A 43 14.30 -5.35 2.39
CA PRO A 43 14.98 -4.17 2.89
C PRO A 43 13.94 -3.08 3.15
N LEU A 44 13.92 -2.56 4.37
CA LEU A 44 13.11 -1.39 4.68
C LEU A 44 13.62 -0.24 3.80
N PRO A 45 12.73 0.51 3.14
CA PRO A 45 13.15 1.70 2.40
C PRO A 45 13.94 2.61 3.35
N GLN A 46 15.07 3.14 2.88
CA GLN A 46 15.88 4.07 3.66
C GLN A 46 14.99 5.22 4.14
N LYS A 47 15.00 5.47 5.46
CA LYS A 47 14.32 6.64 6.04
C LYS A 47 15.12 7.88 5.64
N VAL A 48 14.76 8.48 4.51
CA VAL A 48 15.29 9.79 4.11
C VAL A 48 14.52 10.86 4.89
N SER A 49 15.23 11.72 5.61
CA SER A 49 14.62 12.89 6.23
C SER A 49 14.16 13.86 5.13
N PRO A 50 12.91 14.34 5.15
CA PRO A 50 12.45 15.28 4.14
C PRO A 50 13.23 16.59 4.21
N HIS A 51 13.58 17.17 3.07
CA HIS A 51 14.26 18.46 2.98
C HIS A 51 13.36 19.64 3.37
N THR A 52 12.05 19.51 3.17
CA THR A 52 11.03 20.52 3.46
C THR A 52 9.85 19.92 4.23
N SER A 53 9.06 20.78 4.87
CA SER A 53 7.81 20.38 5.52
C SER A 53 6.68 20.22 4.49
N ARG A 54 5.79 19.24 4.72
CA ARG A 54 4.58 19.02 3.92
C ARG A 54 3.71 20.27 3.80
N GLU A 55 3.66 21.07 4.85
CA GLU A 55 2.88 22.31 4.90
C GLU A 55 3.50 23.39 4.01
N LEU A 56 4.83 23.51 4.00
CA LEU A 56 5.54 24.47 3.15
C LEU A 56 5.38 24.11 1.66
N ASP A 57 5.43 22.82 1.33
CA ASP A 57 5.20 22.37 -0.05
C ASP A 57 3.75 22.66 -0.50
N ALA A 58 2.78 22.47 0.39
CA ALA A 58 1.38 22.80 0.11
C ALA A 58 1.18 24.31 -0.08
N ALA A 59 1.78 25.13 0.79
CA ALA A 59 1.72 26.58 0.69
C ALA A 59 2.36 27.08 -0.62
N LYS A 60 3.52 26.53 -1.00
CA LYS A 60 4.18 26.87 -2.27
C LYS A 60 3.30 26.55 -3.48
N LYS A 61 2.66 25.37 -3.49
CA LYS A 61 1.71 25.00 -4.55
C LYS A 61 0.51 25.94 -4.62
N GLN A 62 -0.03 26.37 -3.49
CA GLN A 62 -1.14 27.34 -3.48
C GLN A 62 -0.69 28.71 -4.00
N TYR A 63 0.47 29.19 -3.57
CA TYR A 63 1.04 30.45 -4.04
C TYR A 63 1.26 30.45 -5.56
N GLU A 64 1.84 29.40 -6.12
CA GLU A 64 2.05 29.28 -7.57
C GLU A 64 0.73 29.34 -8.35
N LYS A 65 -0.31 28.66 -7.87
CA LYS A 65 -1.65 28.72 -8.46
C LYS A 65 -2.22 30.14 -8.43
N HIS A 66 -2.12 30.83 -7.29
CA HIS A 66 -2.59 32.21 -7.16
C HIS A 66 -1.83 33.16 -8.09
N ARG A 67 -0.51 32.99 -8.22
CA ARG A 67 0.31 33.81 -9.12
C ARG A 67 -0.15 33.67 -10.57
N VAL A 68 -0.31 32.43 -11.05
CA VAL A 68 -0.77 32.16 -12.42
C VAL A 68 -2.15 32.75 -12.69
N LEU A 69 -3.10 32.60 -11.75
CA LEU A 69 -4.44 33.19 -11.89
C LEU A 69 -4.38 34.72 -11.94
N SER A 70 -3.58 35.35 -11.09
CA SER A 70 -3.43 36.81 -11.06
C SER A 70 -2.81 37.36 -12.34
N GLU A 71 -1.75 36.72 -12.85
CA GLU A 71 -1.10 37.08 -14.12
C GLU A 71 -2.07 36.94 -15.30
N THR A 72 -2.86 35.87 -15.33
CA THR A 72 -3.89 35.63 -16.38
C THR A 72 -5.05 36.64 -16.29
N ALA A 73 -5.46 37.03 -15.08
CA ALA A 73 -6.51 38.03 -14.91
C ALA A 73 -6.06 39.43 -15.39
N ILE A 74 -4.79 39.78 -15.16
CA ILE A 74 -4.21 41.05 -15.61
C ILE A 74 -4.16 41.11 -17.14
N SER A 75 -3.76 40.02 -17.82
CA SER A 75 -3.77 39.97 -19.28
C SER A 75 -5.18 40.10 -19.85
N TYR A 76 -6.18 39.43 -19.28
CA TYR A 76 -7.57 39.56 -19.73
C TYR A 76 -8.13 40.98 -19.55
N ARG A 77 -7.84 41.62 -18.40
CA ARG A 77 -8.24 43.02 -18.16
C ARG A 77 -7.63 43.98 -19.18
N SER A 78 -6.40 43.73 -19.61
CA SER A 78 -5.75 44.56 -20.65
C SER A 78 -6.43 44.43 -22.02
N VAL A 79 -6.99 43.25 -22.34
CA VAL A 79 -7.72 42.99 -23.59
C VAL A 79 -9.11 43.65 -23.59
N ILE A 80 -9.84 43.61 -22.47
CA ILE A 80 -11.15 44.27 -22.36
C ILE A 80 -11.00 45.80 -22.30
N GLY A 81 -10.11 46.31 -21.45
CA GLY A 81 -9.93 47.76 -21.27
C GLY A 81 -9.34 48.49 -22.48
N GLY A 82 -8.80 47.76 -23.45
CA GLY A 82 -8.39 48.29 -24.75
C GLY A 82 -9.52 48.35 -25.78
N LYS A 83 -10.59 47.58 -25.61
CA LYS A 83 -11.72 47.51 -26.56
C LYS A 83 -12.78 48.60 -26.34
N ASP A 84 -12.81 49.21 -25.16
CA ASP A 84 -13.70 50.33 -24.82
C ASP A 84 -13.09 51.72 -25.16
N ARG A 85 -11.96 51.76 -25.91
CA ARG A 85 -11.23 52.99 -26.26
C ARG A 85 -11.14 53.29 -27.77
N ASP A 86 -11.91 52.60 -28.60
CA ASP A 86 -12.07 52.88 -30.04
C ASP A 86 -13.49 53.34 -30.37
#